data_AF-A0A6I8TH67-F1
#
_entry.id   AF-A0A6I8TH67-F1
#
_cell.length_a   1.000
_cell.length_b   1.000
_cell.length_c   1.000
_cell.angle_alpha   90.00
_cell.angle_beta   90.00
_cell.angle_gamma   90.00
#
_symmetry.space_group_name_H-M   'P 1'
#
loop_
_entity.id
_entity.type
_entity.pdbx_description
1 polymer ?
#
loop_
_entity_poly.entity_id
_entity_poly.type
_entity_poly.pdbx_seq_one_letter_code
_entity_poly.pdbx_strand_id
1 'polypeptide(L)'
;MVSSETVFYYSHRMLHSKILYKTVHKKHHEWTAPVSLAAVYAHPVEHIVSNMAPFYAPVMLVRTHIITAWIWATIVLMGTLHDHSGYHLPYLWGTPDFHDFHHQKFNQCYGAIGILDWLHGTDVQFRRYKAKQRAALQDSDK
;
A
#
# COMPACT_ATOMS: atom_id res chain seq x y z
N MET A 1 9.15 6.12 -8.35
CA MET A 1 7.71 6.30 -8.07
C MET A 1 6.85 5.50 -9.04
N VAL A 2 6.70 5.84 -10.33
CA VAL A 2 5.81 5.12 -11.27
C VAL A 2 6.23 3.66 -11.49
N SER A 3 7.53 3.40 -11.69
CA SER A 3 8.05 2.03 -11.83
C SER A 3 7.83 1.20 -10.57
N SER A 4 8.11 1.77 -9.38
CA SER A 4 7.81 1.13 -8.09
C SER A 4 6.33 0.80 -7.94
N GLU A 5 5.43 1.76 -8.23
CA GLU A 5 3.98 1.56 -8.18
C GLU A 5 3.55 0.44 -9.12
N THR A 6 4.14 0.37 -10.32
CA THR A 6 3.85 -0.69 -11.29
C THR A 6 4.22 -2.06 -10.75
N VAL A 7 5.45 -2.22 -10.24
CA VAL A 7 5.90 -3.50 -9.68
C VAL A 7 5.04 -3.87 -8.48
N PHE A 8 4.80 -2.94 -7.55
CA PHE A 8 4.02 -3.18 -6.34
C PHE A 8 2.57 -3.56 -6.66
N TYR A 9 1.88 -2.80 -7.50
CA TYR A 9 0.47 -3.05 -7.82
C TYR A 9 0.27 -4.46 -8.40
N TYR A 10 1.08 -4.85 -9.38
CA TYR A 10 0.92 -6.15 -10.02
C TYR A 10 1.37 -7.30 -9.12
N SER A 11 2.47 -7.13 -8.36
CA SER A 11 2.92 -8.15 -7.40
C SER A 11 1.88 -8.35 -6.30
N HIS A 12 1.37 -7.27 -5.75
CA HIS A 12 0.39 -7.28 -4.67
C HIS A 12 -0.94 -7.88 -5.17
N ARG A 13 -1.46 -7.43 -6.31
CA ARG A 13 -2.68 -8.00 -6.91
C ARG A 13 -2.52 -9.49 -7.23
N MET A 14 -1.34 -9.94 -7.65
CA MET A 14 -1.05 -11.37 -7.85
C MET A 14 -1.07 -12.16 -6.54
N LEU A 15 -0.52 -11.59 -5.45
CA LEU A 15 -0.54 -12.21 -4.12
C LEU A 15 -1.97 -12.41 -3.58
N HIS A 16 -2.95 -11.64 -4.07
CA HIS A 16 -4.37 -11.83 -3.79
C HIS A 16 -5.06 -12.92 -4.62
N SER A 17 -4.33 -13.64 -5.48
CA SER A 17 -4.86 -14.86 -6.11
C SER A 17 -5.14 -15.93 -5.05
N LYS A 18 -6.16 -16.78 -5.27
CA LYS A 18 -6.68 -17.73 -4.28
C LYS A 18 -5.61 -18.57 -3.57
N ILE A 19 -4.60 -19.03 -4.32
CA ILE A 19 -3.52 -19.88 -3.78
C ILE A 19 -2.54 -19.02 -2.98
N LEU A 20 -1.96 -17.99 -3.61
CA LEU A 20 -0.95 -17.13 -2.98
C LEU A 20 -1.51 -16.37 -1.78
N TYR A 21 -2.78 -15.99 -1.81
CA TYR A 21 -3.42 -15.36 -0.67
C TYR A 21 -3.41 -16.31 0.52
N LYS A 22 -3.92 -17.53 0.35
CA LYS A 22 -4.04 -18.49 1.44
C LYS A 22 -2.67 -18.91 2.02
N THR A 23 -1.64 -19.03 1.18
CA THR A 23 -0.35 -19.58 1.59
C THR A 23 0.70 -18.53 1.95
N VAL A 24 0.65 -17.34 1.35
CA VAL A 24 1.67 -16.29 1.50
C VAL A 24 1.07 -15.04 2.12
N HIS A 25 0.05 -14.45 1.50
CA HIS A 25 -0.38 -13.09 1.82
C HIS A 25 -1.33 -13.01 3.03
N LYS A 26 -1.97 -14.12 3.40
CA LYS A 26 -2.87 -14.19 4.56
C LYS A 26 -2.18 -13.78 5.86
N LYS A 27 -0.87 -14.02 5.99
CA LYS A 27 -0.09 -13.61 7.17
C LYS A 27 0.00 -12.09 7.32
N HIS A 28 0.14 -11.37 6.20
CA HIS A 28 0.12 -9.91 6.22
C HIS A 28 -1.26 -9.35 6.60
N HIS A 29 -2.32 -9.99 6.11
CA HIS A 29 -3.73 -9.67 6.41
C HIS A 29 -4.22 -10.17 7.77
N GLU A 30 -3.32 -10.61 8.65
CA GLU A 30 -3.68 -11.05 10.00
C GLU A 30 -4.20 -9.88 10.86
N TRP A 31 -3.70 -8.65 10.63
CA TRP A 31 -4.21 -7.44 11.26
C TRP A 31 -5.09 -6.65 10.30
N THR A 32 -6.41 -6.81 10.45
CA THR A 32 -7.38 -5.99 9.71
C THR A 32 -7.33 -4.50 10.06
N ALA A 33 -6.75 -4.17 11.22
CA ALA A 33 -6.41 -2.81 11.64
C ALA A 33 -4.89 -2.77 11.85
N PRO A 34 -4.11 -2.52 10.79
CA PRO A 34 -2.66 -2.57 10.85
C PRO A 34 -2.09 -1.48 11.77
N VAL A 35 -0.90 -1.74 12.31
CA VAL A 35 -0.08 -0.78 13.04
C VAL A 35 1.30 -0.70 12.38
N SER A 36 2.00 0.43 12.50
CA SER A 36 3.28 0.63 11.80
C SER A 36 4.31 -0.46 12.09
N LEU A 37 4.31 -1.04 13.30
CA LEU A 37 5.24 -2.12 13.67
C LEU A 37 4.98 -3.42 12.88
N ALA A 38 3.73 -3.65 12.46
CA ALA A 38 3.33 -4.80 11.66
C ALA A 38 3.55 -4.58 10.15
N ALA A 39 3.99 -3.40 9.71
CA ALA A 39 4.09 -3.06 8.29
C ALA A 39 5.07 -3.96 7.50
N VAL A 40 6.06 -4.53 8.17
CA VAL A 40 7.01 -5.49 7.57
C VAL A 40 6.73 -6.94 7.99
N TYR A 41 5.69 -7.17 8.80
CA TYR A 41 5.28 -8.53 9.15
C TYR A 41 4.57 -9.17 7.97
N ALA A 42 5.31 -10.00 7.26
CA ALA A 42 4.85 -10.68 6.06
C ALA A 42 5.50 -12.06 5.95
N HIS A 43 4.99 -12.88 5.03
CA HIS A 43 5.68 -14.10 4.63
C HIS A 43 6.97 -13.74 3.86
N PRO A 44 8.10 -14.48 4.00
CA PRO A 44 9.36 -14.12 3.34
C PRO A 44 9.25 -13.93 1.82
N VAL A 45 8.43 -14.77 1.16
CA VAL A 45 8.17 -14.65 -0.30
C VAL A 45 7.48 -13.32 -0.64
N GLU A 46 6.49 -12.91 0.13
CA GLU A 46 5.83 -11.60 -0.05
C GLU A 46 6.80 -10.46 0.25
N HIS A 47 7.62 -10.60 1.29
CA HIS A 47 8.62 -9.59 1.62
C HIS A 47 9.58 -9.35 0.44
N ILE A 48 10.06 -10.42 -0.21
CA ILE A 48 10.93 -10.29 -1.39
C ILE A 48 10.17 -9.72 -2.59
N VAL A 49 8.99 -10.26 -2.89
CA VAL A 49 8.28 -9.98 -4.15
C VAL A 49 7.53 -8.64 -4.12
N SER A 50 6.89 -8.30 -3.00
CA SER A 50 6.04 -7.11 -2.88
C SER A 50 6.68 -6.00 -2.04
N ASN A 51 7.59 -6.27 -1.12
CA ASN A 51 8.22 -5.19 -0.32
C ASN A 51 9.59 -4.79 -0.89
N MET A 52 10.44 -5.77 -1.23
CA MET A 52 11.80 -5.50 -1.73
C MET A 52 11.82 -5.19 -3.23
N ALA A 53 11.15 -5.98 -4.08
CA ALA A 53 11.25 -5.80 -5.53
C ALA A 53 10.81 -4.41 -6.04
N PRO A 54 9.72 -3.79 -5.55
CA PRO A 54 9.33 -2.44 -5.98
C PRO A 54 10.35 -1.35 -5.62
N PHE A 55 11.14 -1.57 -4.57
CA PHE A 55 12.25 -0.72 -4.18
C PHE A 55 13.49 -0.96 -5.06
N TYR A 56 13.94 -2.21 -5.19
CA TYR A 56 15.20 -2.54 -5.85
C TYR A 56 15.12 -2.49 -7.38
N ALA A 57 14.01 -2.90 -7.99
CA ALA A 57 13.91 -2.98 -9.44
C ALA A 57 14.19 -1.61 -10.13
N PRO A 58 13.60 -0.49 -9.70
CA PRO A 58 13.92 0.82 -10.28
C PRO A 58 15.37 1.25 -10.06
N VAL A 59 15.94 0.98 -8.88
CA VAL A 59 17.33 1.33 -8.54
C VAL A 59 18.31 0.57 -9.44
N MET A 60 18.05 -0.72 -9.67
CA MET A 60 18.88 -1.56 -10.53
C MET A 60 18.76 -1.18 -12.01
N LEU A 61 17.56 -0.82 -12.48
CA LEU A 61 17.33 -0.42 -13.87
C LEU A 61 18.06 0.89 -14.23
N VAL A 62 18.11 1.84 -13.31
CA VAL A 62 18.69 3.19 -13.55
C VAL A 62 20.17 3.26 -13.09
N ARG A 63 20.71 2.20 -12.48
CA ARG A 63 22.08 2.14 -11.93
C ARG A 63 22.39 3.31 -10.99
N THR A 64 21.49 3.54 -10.05
CA THR A 64 21.57 4.70 -9.15
C THR A 64 22.73 4.57 -8.16
N HIS A 65 23.36 5.69 -7.80
CA HIS A 65 24.35 5.76 -6.73
C HIS A 65 23.78 5.26 -5.39
N ILE A 66 24.60 4.59 -4.57
CA ILE A 66 24.17 3.94 -3.33
C ILE A 66 23.53 4.91 -2.33
N ILE A 67 24.05 6.12 -2.20
CA ILE A 67 23.50 7.16 -1.31
C ILE A 67 22.07 7.54 -1.74
N THR A 68 21.84 7.73 -3.03
CA THR A 68 20.50 8.03 -3.56
C THR A 68 19.55 6.85 -3.34
N ALA A 69 20.04 5.62 -3.48
CA ALA A 69 19.25 4.42 -3.18
C ALA A 69 18.85 4.35 -1.70
N TRP A 70 19.73 4.72 -0.76
CA TRP A 70 19.40 4.78 0.66
C TRP A 70 18.39 5.87 1.00
N ILE A 71 18.56 7.08 0.46
CA ILE A 71 17.57 8.15 0.62
C ILE A 71 16.20 7.70 0.11
N TRP A 72 16.18 7.05 -1.06
CA TRP A 72 14.96 6.48 -1.63
C TRP A 72 14.36 5.40 -0.73
N ALA A 73 15.18 4.52 -0.13
CA ALA A 73 14.73 3.48 0.79
C ALA A 73 14.05 4.09 2.02
N THR A 74 14.64 5.13 2.61
CA THR A 74 14.06 5.83 3.76
C THR A 74 12.71 6.44 3.42
N ILE A 75 12.59 7.10 2.27
CA ILE A 75 11.33 7.70 1.79
C ILE A 75 10.24 6.64 1.65
N VAL A 76 10.55 5.51 1.01
CA VAL A 76 9.60 4.41 0.82
C VAL A 76 9.19 3.78 2.16
N LEU A 77 10.15 3.48 3.03
CA LEU A 77 9.87 2.90 4.35
C LEU A 77 9.02 3.83 5.22
N MET A 78 9.30 5.13 5.21
CA MET A 78 8.46 6.11 5.92
C MET A 78 7.02 6.11 5.40
N GLY A 79 6.82 6.03 4.08
CA GLY A 79 5.50 5.87 3.47
C GLY A 79 4.81 4.58 3.93
N THR A 80 5.49 3.44 3.84
CA THR A 80 4.95 2.14 4.29
C THR A 80 4.54 2.18 5.77
N LEU A 81 5.37 2.77 6.64
CA LEU A 81 5.05 2.89 8.06
C LEU A 81 3.83 3.79 8.31
N HIS A 82 3.71 4.88 7.54
CA HIS A 82 2.57 5.80 7.60
C HIS A 82 1.28 5.12 7.13
N ASP A 83 1.32 4.36 6.04
CA ASP A 83 0.18 3.64 5.47
C ASP A 83 -0.39 2.55 6.40
N HIS A 84 0.42 2.10 7.36
CA HIS A 84 0.03 1.12 8.39
C HIS A 84 -0.17 1.77 9.76
N SER A 85 -0.02 3.08 9.90
CA SER A 85 -0.04 3.72 11.22
C SER A 85 -1.45 3.90 11.78
N GLY A 86 -2.45 3.98 10.90
CA GLY A 86 -3.80 4.44 11.26
C GLY A 86 -3.87 5.93 11.63
N TYR A 87 -2.77 6.67 11.53
CA TYR A 87 -2.68 8.09 11.89
C TYR A 87 -2.50 8.98 10.67
N HIS A 88 -3.21 10.12 10.65
CA HIS A 88 -3.01 11.17 9.64
C HIS A 88 -1.87 12.08 10.09
N LEU A 89 -0.63 11.63 9.86
CA LEU A 89 0.56 12.39 10.20
C LEU A 89 0.71 13.63 9.28
N PRO A 90 0.94 14.83 9.85
CA PRO A 90 1.18 16.02 9.06
C PRO A 90 2.51 15.90 8.30
N TYR A 91 2.59 16.52 7.11
CA TYR A 91 3.77 16.57 6.24
C TYR A 91 4.16 15.28 5.51
N LEU A 92 3.55 14.14 5.83
CA LEU A 92 3.67 12.93 5.02
C LEU A 92 2.61 12.93 3.92
N TRP A 93 3.01 12.50 2.73
CA TRP A 93 2.11 12.36 1.59
C TRP A 93 1.19 11.16 1.76
N GLY A 94 -0.04 11.31 1.28
CA GLY A 94 -1.04 10.23 1.35
C GLY A 94 -1.67 10.07 2.74
N THR A 95 -2.59 9.12 2.82
CA THR A 95 -3.34 8.79 4.04
C THR A 95 -3.40 7.27 4.21
N PRO A 96 -3.34 6.75 5.45
CA PRO A 96 -3.46 5.31 5.69
C PRO A 96 -4.79 4.73 5.23
N ASP A 97 -5.85 5.56 5.13
CA ASP A 97 -7.20 5.17 4.71
C ASP A 97 -7.26 4.23 3.51
N PHE A 98 -6.39 4.43 2.51
CA PHE A 98 -6.39 3.63 1.28
C PHE A 98 -5.99 2.18 1.57
N HIS A 99 -4.91 2.02 2.32
CA HIS A 99 -4.35 0.73 2.70
C HIS A 99 -5.15 0.08 3.85
N ASP A 100 -5.67 0.87 4.78
CA ASP A 100 -6.62 0.38 5.80
C ASP A 100 -7.88 -0.19 5.16
N PHE A 101 -8.43 0.48 4.14
CA PHE A 101 -9.57 -0.03 3.39
C PHE A 101 -9.22 -1.32 2.63
N HIS A 102 -7.98 -1.45 2.14
CA HIS A 102 -7.48 -2.69 1.57
C HIS A 102 -7.51 -3.83 2.59
N HIS A 103 -6.95 -3.64 3.79
CA HIS A 103 -6.98 -4.64 4.87
C HIS A 103 -8.40 -4.99 5.34
N GLN A 104 -9.35 -4.06 5.19
CA GLN A 104 -10.75 -4.30 5.54
C GLN A 104 -11.51 -5.10 4.46
N LYS A 105 -11.22 -4.88 3.17
CA LYS A 105 -12.00 -5.44 2.04
C LYS A 105 -11.28 -6.52 1.25
N PHE A 106 -9.96 -6.62 1.37
CA PHE A 106 -9.05 -7.59 0.76
C PHE A 106 -8.98 -7.54 -0.79
N ASN A 107 -9.98 -7.00 -1.48
CA ASN A 107 -10.10 -7.08 -2.94
C ASN A 107 -10.17 -5.71 -3.65
N GLN A 108 -9.74 -4.65 -2.97
CA GLN A 108 -9.71 -3.27 -3.47
C GLN A 108 -8.40 -2.62 -3.05
N CYS A 109 -7.96 -1.55 -3.72
CA CYS A 109 -6.83 -0.72 -3.31
C CYS A 109 -5.49 -1.49 -3.19
N TYR A 110 -4.97 -2.01 -4.31
CA TYR A 110 -3.73 -2.79 -4.33
C TYR A 110 -2.45 -1.96 -4.46
N GLY A 111 -2.53 -0.74 -4.98
CA GLY A 111 -1.40 0.14 -5.20
C GLY A 111 -0.94 0.85 -3.93
N ALA A 112 0.24 1.45 -3.98
CA ALA A 112 0.76 2.26 -2.88
C ALA A 112 0.29 3.71 -3.01
N ILE A 113 0.23 4.23 -4.23
CA ILE A 113 -0.24 5.61 -4.51
C ILE A 113 -1.62 5.65 -5.16
N GLY A 114 -2.14 4.52 -5.65
CA GLY A 114 -3.50 4.39 -6.16
C GLY A 114 -3.71 4.84 -7.61
N ILE A 115 -2.66 5.24 -8.33
CA ILE A 115 -2.76 5.59 -9.76
C ILE A 115 -3.20 4.37 -10.57
N LEU A 116 -2.61 3.20 -10.30
CA LEU A 116 -2.97 1.98 -11.00
C LEU A 116 -4.31 1.43 -10.54
N ASP A 117 -4.72 1.68 -9.30
CA ASP A 117 -6.08 1.34 -8.89
C ASP A 117 -7.13 2.18 -9.60
N TRP A 118 -6.89 3.48 -9.76
CA TRP A 118 -7.76 4.35 -10.53
C TRP A 118 -7.88 3.89 -11.98
N LEU A 119 -6.74 3.55 -12.61
CA LEU A 119 -6.70 3.07 -14.00
C LEU A 119 -7.44 1.74 -14.18
N HIS A 120 -7.29 0.81 -13.24
CA HIS A 120 -7.90 -0.52 -13.31
C HIS A 120 -9.28 -0.61 -12.64
N GLY A 121 -9.75 0.49 -12.04
CA GLY A 121 -11.01 0.55 -11.30
C GLY A 121 -11.02 -0.26 -9.99
N THR A 122 -9.86 -0.56 -9.40
CA THR A 122 -9.76 -1.32 -8.14
C THR A 122 -9.91 -0.47 -6.87
N ASP A 123 -10.17 0.84 -7.00
CA ASP A 123 -10.48 1.77 -5.90
C ASP A 123 -11.92 2.31 -5.92
N VAL A 124 -12.79 1.82 -6.82
CA VAL A 124 -14.15 2.36 -6.99
C VAL A 124 -14.95 2.32 -5.69
N GLN A 125 -14.84 1.23 -4.93
CA GLN A 125 -15.55 1.08 -3.66
C GLN A 125 -14.97 2.02 -2.59
N PHE A 126 -13.66 2.21 -2.57
CA PHE A 126 -13.00 3.14 -1.66
C PHE A 126 -13.45 4.59 -1.90
N ARG A 127 -13.52 5.02 -3.17
CA ARG A 127 -14.01 6.37 -3.50
C ARG A 127 -15.45 6.58 -3.05
N ARG A 128 -16.31 5.56 -3.22
CA ARG A 128 -17.70 5.59 -2.72
C ARG A 128 -17.75 5.65 -1.20
N TYR A 129 -16.91 4.89 -0.52
CA TYR A 129 -16.79 4.91 0.94
C TYR A 129 -16.41 6.29 1.47
N LYS A 130 -15.35 6.90 0.92
CA LYS A 130 -14.92 8.25 1.31
C LYS A 130 -15.96 9.33 0.97
N ALA A 131 -16.68 9.19 -0.14
CA ALA A 131 -17.78 10.12 -0.49
C ALA A 131 -18.90 10.08 0.56
N LYS A 132 -19.29 8.88 1.02
CA LYS A 132 -20.30 8.72 2.08
C LYS A 132 -19.85 9.33 3.41
N GLN A 133 -18.60 9.09 3.81
CA GLN A 133 -18.03 9.71 5.03
C GLN A 133 -18.10 11.24 4.97
N ARG A 134 -17.70 11.84 3.85
CA ARG A 134 -17.74 13.30 3.69
C ARG A 134 -19.16 13.86 3.76
N ALA A 135 -20.12 13.21 3.12
CA ALA A 135 -21.51 13.62 3.19
C ALA A 135 -22.08 13.54 4.63
N ALA A 136 -21.72 12.51 5.39
CA ALA A 136 -22.16 12.36 6.78
C ALA A 136 -21.59 13.45 7.70
N LEU A 137 -20.31 13.81 7.52
CA LEU A 137 -19.68 14.90 8.28
C LEU A 137 -20.33 16.26 7.99
N GLN A 138 -20.69 16.52 6.72
CA GLN A 138 -21.39 17.74 6.34
C GLN A 138 -22.81 17.84 6.89
N ASP A 139 -23.44 16.70 7.22
CA ASP A 139 -24.77 16.66 7.82
C ASP A 139 -24.71 16.81 9.34
N SER A 140 -23.64 16.32 9.99
CA SER A 140 -23.43 16.51 11.44
C SER A 140 -23.06 17.95 11.83
N ASP A 141 -22.54 18.73 10.89
CA ASP A 141 -22.16 20.13 11.10
C ASP A 141 -23.31 21.13 10.86
N LYS A 142 -24.52 20.64 10.51
CA LYS A 142 -25.74 21.44 10.34
C LYS A 142 -26.64 21.35 11.57
#